data_AF-A0A2D5F9F5-F1
#
_entry.id   AF-A0A2D5F9F5-F1
#
_cell.length_a   1.000
_cell.length_b   1.000
_cell.length_c   1.000
_cell.angle_alpha   90.00
_cell.angle_beta   90.00
_cell.angle_gamma   90.00
#
_symmetry.space_group_name_H-M   'P 1'
#
loop_
_entity.id
_entity.type
_entity.pdbx_description
1 polymer ?
#
loop_
_entity_poly.entity_id
_entity_poly.type
_entity_poly.pdbx_seq_one_letter_code
_entity_poly.pdbx_strand_id
1 'polypeptide(L)'
;MNTLEEDLVEIIDLLNFTFSSDFTDKWSFKYGKRLPSLFQIKLLKSLDTRKPLKLKIVQKFLTVDSGFNKEVVESFLEDIDYEIYRPIISGSLKAISYE
;
A
#
# COMPACT_ATOMS: atom_id res chain seq x y z
N MET A 1 8.11 13.09 20.13
CA MET A 1 9.23 12.30 19.59
C MET A 1 8.94 10.89 20.02
N ASN A 2 8.44 10.07 19.11
CA ASN A 2 8.28 8.65 19.39
C ASN A 2 9.68 8.04 19.54
N THR A 3 9.78 7.03 20.40
CA THR A 3 10.97 6.19 20.46
C THR A 3 11.01 5.27 19.24
N LEU A 4 12.21 4.79 18.87
CA LEU A 4 12.35 3.79 17.81
C LEU A 4 11.48 2.54 18.06
N GLU A 5 11.29 2.19 19.33
CA GLU A 5 10.48 1.05 19.77
C GLU A 5 8.98 1.30 19.52
N GLU A 6 8.50 2.51 19.81
CA GLU A 6 7.12 2.93 19.49
C GLU A 6 6.86 2.92 17.98
N ASP A 7 7.78 3.47 17.18
CA ASP A 7 7.65 3.46 15.71
C ASP A 7 7.63 2.04 15.14
N LEU A 8 8.41 1.11 15.72
CA LEU A 8 8.40 -0.29 15.32
C LEU A 8 7.08 -0.99 15.66
N VAL A 9 6.52 -0.71 16.85
CA VAL A 9 5.21 -1.26 17.26
C VAL A 9 4.11 -0.77 16.33
N GLU A 10 4.08 0.53 16.03
CA GLU A 10 3.10 1.12 15.11
C GLU A 10 3.18 0.48 13.71
N ILE A 11 4.39 0.26 13.19
CA ILE A 11 4.58 -0.41 11.90
C ILE A 11 4.12 -1.87 11.95
N ILE A 12 4.41 -2.59 13.04
CA ILE A 12 3.99 -3.98 13.20
C ILE A 12 2.46 -4.07 13.27
N ASP A 13 1.80 -3.19 14.01
CA ASP A 13 0.34 -3.14 14.11
C ASP A 13 -0.32 -2.78 12.77
N LEU A 14 0.27 -1.81 12.05
CA LEU A 14 -0.15 -1.50 10.69
C LEU A 14 -0.08 -2.74 9.80
N LEU A 15 1.06 -3.45 9.79
CA LEU A 15 1.22 -4.64 8.96
C LEU A 15 0.27 -5.76 9.37
N ASN A 16 0.07 -5.98 10.68
CA ASN A 16 -0.88 -6.97 11.18
C ASN A 16 -2.29 -6.68 10.69
N PHE A 17 -2.71 -5.41 10.73
CA PHE A 17 -3.99 -5.01 10.14
C PHE A 17 -3.99 -5.19 8.62
N THR A 18 -2.99 -4.69 7.90
CA THR A 18 -2.93 -4.76 6.44
C THR A 18 -2.99 -6.20 5.94
N PHE A 19 -2.37 -7.16 6.62
CA PHE A 19 -2.37 -8.58 6.24
C PHE A 19 -3.54 -9.39 6.82
N SER A 20 -4.42 -8.78 7.61
CA SER A 20 -5.60 -9.47 8.12
C SER A 20 -6.72 -9.58 7.07
N SER A 21 -7.68 -10.47 7.35
CA SER A 21 -8.94 -10.51 6.61
C SER A 21 -9.69 -9.18 6.69
N ASP A 22 -9.59 -8.48 7.82
CA ASP A 22 -10.36 -7.26 8.10
C ASP A 22 -10.00 -6.12 7.14
N PHE A 23 -8.72 -5.98 6.78
CA PHE A 23 -8.30 -5.02 5.75
C PHE A 23 -8.97 -5.33 4.41
N THR A 24 -8.94 -6.60 4.02
CA THR A 24 -9.53 -7.06 2.76
C THR A 24 -11.04 -6.83 2.74
N ASP A 25 -11.72 -7.17 3.83
CA ASP A 25 -13.17 -7.03 3.95
C ASP A 25 -13.60 -5.56 4.02
N LYS A 26 -12.86 -4.71 4.75
CA LYS A 26 -13.08 -3.26 4.82
C LYS A 26 -13.10 -2.62 3.43
N TRP A 27 -12.13 -2.96 2.58
CA TRP A 27 -12.00 -2.37 1.25
C TRP A 27 -12.75 -3.13 0.16
N SER A 28 -13.22 -4.35 0.44
CA SER A 28 -13.93 -5.19 -0.52
C SER A 28 -15.24 -4.59 -1.01
N PHE A 29 -15.93 -3.82 -0.17
CA PHE A 29 -17.21 -3.19 -0.53
C PHE A 29 -17.06 -2.14 -1.63
N LYS A 30 -15.93 -1.43 -1.66
CA LYS A 30 -15.68 -0.33 -2.62
C LYS A 30 -14.86 -0.78 -3.83
N TYR A 31 -13.88 -1.67 -3.61
CA TYR A 31 -12.88 -2.02 -4.63
C TYR A 31 -12.90 -3.50 -5.05
N GLY A 32 -13.79 -4.30 -4.45
CA GLY A 32 -13.77 -5.76 -4.57
C GLY A 32 -12.62 -6.40 -3.78
N LYS A 33 -12.70 -7.70 -3.48
CA LYS A 33 -11.67 -8.40 -2.68
C LYS A 33 -10.31 -8.47 -3.40
N ARG A 34 -10.30 -8.52 -4.73
CA ARG A 34 -9.09 -8.76 -5.52
C ARG A 34 -8.05 -7.62 -5.40
N LEU A 35 -8.48 -6.36 -5.35
CA LEU A 35 -7.57 -5.21 -5.28
C LEU A 35 -6.77 -5.16 -3.95
N PRO A 36 -7.40 -5.14 -2.75
CA PRO A 36 -6.68 -5.14 -1.48
C PRO A 36 -5.82 -6.40 -1.31
N SER A 37 -6.25 -7.58 -1.78
CA SER A 37 -5.43 -8.79 -1.73
C SER A 37 -4.16 -8.70 -2.58
N LEU A 38 -4.25 -8.10 -3.78
CA LEU A 38 -3.07 -7.88 -4.61
C LEU A 38 -2.12 -6.85 -4.01
N PHE A 39 -2.65 -5.82 -3.36
CA PHE A 39 -1.85 -4.88 -2.59
C PHE A 39 -1.09 -5.58 -1.47
N GLN A 40 -1.76 -6.42 -0.67
CA GLN A 40 -1.12 -7.26 0.35
C GLN A 40 0.02 -8.11 -0.24
N ILE A 41 -0.23 -8.83 -1.34
CA ILE A 41 0.80 -9.66 -2.01
C ILE A 41 2.01 -8.81 -2.41
N LYS A 42 1.79 -7.61 -2.94
CA LYS A 42 2.88 -6.73 -3.38
C LYS A 42 3.68 -6.19 -2.20
N LEU A 43 3.02 -5.83 -1.11
CA LEU A 43 3.66 -5.39 0.12
C LEU A 43 4.47 -6.52 0.77
N LEU A 44 3.92 -7.73 0.84
CA LEU A 44 4.60 -8.91 1.37
C LEU A 44 5.90 -9.22 0.62
N LYS A 45 5.89 -9.13 -0.72
CA LYS A 45 7.10 -9.31 -1.55
C LYS A 45 8.18 -8.26 -1.24
N SER A 46 7.80 -7.04 -0.90
CA SER A 46 8.75 -5.99 -0.52
C SER A 46 9.40 -6.29 0.84
N LEU A 47 8.61 -6.78 1.80
CA LEU A 47 9.10 -7.21 3.11
C LEU A 47 10.04 -8.42 3.00
N ASP A 48 9.66 -9.43 2.22
CA ASP A 48 10.47 -10.63 1.98
C ASP A 48 11.83 -10.28 1.35
N THR A 49 11.83 -9.40 0.35
CA THR A 49 13.05 -8.95 -0.32
C THR A 49 13.83 -7.88 0.46
N ARG A 50 13.30 -7.38 1.58
CA ARG A 50 13.86 -6.29 2.40
C ARG A 50 14.19 -5.03 1.59
N LYS A 51 13.43 -4.77 0.51
CA LYS A 51 13.64 -3.63 -0.38
C LYS A 51 12.44 -2.69 -0.30
N PRO A 52 12.64 -1.38 -0.09
CA PRO A 52 11.56 -0.41 -0.14
C PRO A 52 10.81 -0.47 -1.47
N LEU A 53 9.49 -0.45 -1.39
CA LEU A 53 8.60 -0.54 -2.54
C LEU A 53 8.33 0.86 -3.07
N LYS A 54 8.69 1.14 -4.32
CA LYS A 54 8.32 2.43 -4.93
C LYS A 54 6.83 2.45 -5.24
N LEU A 55 6.14 3.53 -4.88
CA LEU A 55 4.71 3.69 -5.13
C LEU A 55 4.33 3.51 -6.61
N LYS A 56 5.16 4.02 -7.53
CA LYS A 56 4.98 3.81 -8.98
C LYS A 56 4.97 2.32 -9.37
N ILE A 57 5.72 1.47 -8.66
CA ILE A 57 5.74 0.02 -8.88
C ILE A 57 4.45 -0.61 -8.34
N VAL A 58 3.91 -0.13 -7.23
CA VAL A 58 2.59 -0.55 -6.71
C VAL A 58 1.50 -0.22 -7.71
N GLN A 59 1.43 1.04 -8.15
CA GLN A 59 0.46 1.49 -9.14
C GLN A 59 0.56 0.71 -10.44
N LYS A 60 1.78 0.54 -10.98
CA LYS A 60 2.00 -0.24 -12.21
C LYS A 60 1.53 -1.69 -12.05
N PHE A 61 1.83 -2.32 -10.92
CA PHE A 61 1.43 -3.70 -10.65
C PHE A 61 -0.09 -3.85 -10.56
N LEU A 62 -0.77 -2.93 -9.87
CA LEU A 62 -2.22 -2.98 -9.74
C LEU A 62 -2.91 -2.60 -11.06
N THR A 63 -2.34 -1.73 -11.88
CA THR A 63 -2.92 -1.34 -13.17
C THR A 63 -2.57 -2.31 -14.30
N VAL A 64 -1.31 -2.32 -14.73
CA VAL A 64 -0.83 -3.06 -15.91
C VAL A 64 -0.83 -4.56 -15.68
N ASP A 65 -0.28 -5.00 -14.55
CA ASP A 65 -0.08 -6.43 -14.32
C ASP A 65 -1.37 -7.13 -13.85
N SER A 66 -2.29 -6.37 -13.24
CA SER A 66 -3.51 -6.91 -12.61
C SER A 66 -4.81 -6.51 -13.32
N GLY A 67 -4.79 -5.50 -14.19
CA GLY A 67 -5.90 -5.09 -15.04
C GLY A 67 -6.89 -4.09 -14.42
N PHE A 68 -6.53 -3.39 -13.35
CA PHE A 68 -7.41 -2.37 -12.76
C PHE A 68 -7.25 -1.01 -13.45
N ASN A 69 -8.34 -0.23 -13.50
CA ASN A 69 -8.28 1.17 -13.95
C ASN A 69 -7.38 1.97 -12.99
N LYS A 70 -6.51 2.81 -13.57
CA LYS A 70 -5.62 3.73 -12.85
C LYS A 70 -6.35 4.58 -11.81
N GLU A 71 -7.49 5.16 -12.17
CA GLU A 71 -8.28 6.03 -11.28
C GLU A 71 -8.74 5.27 -10.04
N VAL A 72 -9.19 4.02 -10.22
CA VAL A 72 -9.62 3.14 -9.12
C VAL A 72 -8.46 2.81 -8.20
N VAL A 73 -7.28 2.53 -8.77
CA VAL A 73 -6.05 2.25 -8.00
C VAL A 73 -5.59 3.49 -7.24
N GLU A 74 -5.64 4.68 -7.84
CA GLU A 74 -5.28 5.94 -7.19
C GLU A 74 -6.23 6.23 -6.03
N SER A 75 -7.54 6.16 -6.26
CA SER A 75 -8.53 6.32 -5.18
C SER A 75 -8.33 5.30 -4.06
N PHE A 76 -8.01 4.04 -4.38
CA PHE A 76 -7.73 3.03 -3.34
C PHE A 76 -6.48 3.40 -2.53
N LEU A 77 -5.40 3.81 -3.18
CA LEU A 77 -4.16 4.19 -2.48
C LEU A 77 -4.36 5.42 -1.59
N GLU A 78 -5.16 6.40 -2.02
CA GLU A 78 -5.54 7.56 -1.21
C GLU A 78 -6.42 7.15 -0.02
N ASP A 79 -7.43 6.30 -0.25
CA ASP A 79 -8.35 5.82 0.79
C ASP A 79 -7.66 5.04 1.92
N ILE A 80 -6.64 4.23 1.60
CA ILE A 80 -5.87 3.49 2.60
C ILE A 80 -4.79 4.33 3.28
N ASP A 81 -4.68 5.60 2.92
CA ASP A 81 -3.61 6.51 3.32
C ASP A 81 -2.23 5.87 3.11
N TYR A 82 -1.84 5.66 1.85
CA TYR A 82 -0.59 4.97 1.52
C TYR A 82 0.69 5.57 2.17
N GLU A 83 0.63 6.79 2.69
CA GLU A 83 1.76 7.45 3.35
C GLU A 83 2.10 6.86 4.72
N ILE A 84 1.12 6.25 5.42
CA ILE A 84 1.36 5.56 6.70
C ILE A 84 2.27 4.34 6.55
N TYR A 85 2.44 3.84 5.32
CA TYR A 85 3.32 2.72 5.02
C TYR A 85 4.79 3.13 4.87
N ARG A 86 5.16 4.39 5.10
CA ARG A 86 6.57 4.77 5.18
C ARG A 86 7.24 4.08 6.39
N PRO A 87 8.48 3.58 6.27
CA PRO A 87 9.37 3.66 5.11
C PRO A 87 9.25 2.49 4.11
N ILE A 88 8.32 1.55 4.31
CA ILE A 88 8.16 0.35 3.48
C ILE A 88 7.76 0.74 2.05
N ILE A 89 6.81 1.66 1.90
CA ILE A 89 6.46 2.29 0.63
C ILE A 89 7.14 3.65 0.54
N SER A 90 7.79 3.91 -0.59
CA SER A 90 8.49 5.17 -0.89
C SER A 90 7.93 5.86 -2.12
N GLY A 91 7.81 7.19 -2.05
CA GLY A 91 7.31 8.05 -3.13
C GLY A 91 6.03 8.81 -2.75
N SER A 92 5.44 9.51 -3.72
CA SER A 92 4.20 10.27 -3.59
C SER A 92 3.35 10.09 -4.85
N LEU A 93 2.01 10.08 -4.70
CA LEU A 93 1.07 10.12 -5.82
C LEU A 93 1.14 11.45 -6.57
N LYS A 94 1.40 12.54 -5.83
CA LYS A 94 1.81 13.83 -6.39
C LYS A 94 3.23 13.70 -6.93
N ALA A 95 3.36 13.20 -8.16
CA ALA A 95 4.51 13.59 -8.96
C ALA A 95 4.39 15.09 -9.17
N ILE A 96 5.37 15.84 -8.67
CA ILE A 96 5.60 17.23 -9.07
C ILE A 96 5.60 17.25 -10.60
N SER A 97 4.60 17.90 -11.20
CA SER A 97 4.71 18.41 -12.56
C SER A 97 5.93 19.32 -12.55
N TYR A 98 7.01 18.91 -13.21
CA TYR A 98 8.10 19.83 -13.50
C TYR A 98 7.57 20.85 -14.50
N GLU A 99 7.38 22.08 -14.04
CA GLU A 99 7.60 23.27 -14.88
C GLU A 99 9.05 23.72 -14.70
#